data_AF-A0A804PJ47-F1
#
_entry.id   AF-A0A804PJ47-F1
#
_cell.length_a   1.000
_cell.length_b   1.000
_cell.length_c   1.000
_cell.angle_alpha   90.00
_cell.angle_beta   90.00
_cell.angle_gamma   90.00
#
_symmetry.space_group_name_H-M   'P 1'
#
loop_
_entity.id
_entity.type
_entity.pdbx_description
1 polymer ?
#
loop_
_entity_poly.entity_id
_entity_poly.type
_entity_poly.pdbx_seq_one_letter_code
_entity_poly.pdbx_strand_id
1 'polypeptide(L)'
;MKGKGGPVDRRSSARWRLLVLCAFSFGIGMLFTDRFWTAPDTSSHTMSQRWRQEQELQLVSEDCNTKRHGEDKDIMGEVTKTHEAIQSLDKSISTLQMELAAKRSTLELLRSSGSPVTSETNQPRKKAFVVIGVNTAFSSRKRRDSVRETWMPQGEKLQQLEEQKGIVIRFTIGHSATSNSILDKAIDSEDAQHHDFLRLDHVEGYHELSAKTKIFFSTAVGIWDADFYVKVDDDVHECLPLPLLGINRNQELILAA
;
A
#
# COMPACT_ATOMS: atom_id res chain seq x y z
N MET A 1 -5.99 76.66 45.20
CA MET A 1 -5.92 75.24 45.63
C MET A 1 -7.19 74.49 45.21
N LYS A 2 -7.14 73.69 44.15
CA LYS A 2 -7.81 72.37 44.06
C LYS A 2 -7.44 71.75 42.71
N GLY A 3 -6.82 70.57 42.76
CA GLY A 3 -6.36 69.83 41.59
C GLY A 3 -7.41 68.86 41.05
N LYS A 4 -7.30 68.68 39.73
CA LYS A 4 -7.54 67.51 38.86
C LYS A 4 -8.24 66.27 39.43
N GLY A 5 -9.18 65.75 38.62
CA GLY A 5 -9.54 64.34 38.55
C GLY A 5 -10.25 64.04 37.23
N GLY A 6 -9.51 63.59 36.21
CA GLY A 6 -10.07 63.04 34.97
C GLY A 6 -10.01 61.51 34.97
N PRO A 7 -10.91 60.80 34.24
CA PRO A 7 -11.02 59.35 34.31
C PRO A 7 -10.06 58.68 33.33
N VAL A 8 -9.16 57.85 33.85
CA VAL A 8 -8.36 56.91 33.05
C VAL A 8 -8.54 55.52 33.68
N ASP A 9 -8.44 54.47 32.86
CA ASP A 9 -8.38 53.04 33.25
C ASP A 9 -9.67 52.21 33.33
N ARG A 10 -10.33 52.01 32.18
CA ARG A 10 -11.11 50.77 31.94
C ARG A 10 -10.73 49.98 30.68
N ARG A 11 -10.01 50.56 29.72
CA ARG A 11 -9.72 49.93 28.41
C ARG A 11 -8.38 49.17 28.35
N SER A 12 -7.45 49.49 29.24
CA SER A 12 -6.13 48.83 29.39
C SER A 12 -6.23 47.44 30.04
N SER A 13 -7.17 47.28 30.98
CA SER A 13 -7.39 46.05 31.76
C SER A 13 -7.87 44.84 30.92
N ALA A 14 -8.68 45.05 29.88
CA ALA A 14 -9.22 43.97 29.06
C ALA A 14 -8.17 43.40 28.09
N ARG A 15 -7.30 44.28 27.54
CA ARG A 15 -6.22 43.88 26.63
C ARG A 15 -5.15 43.07 27.36
N TRP A 16 -4.83 43.46 28.59
CA TRP A 16 -3.87 42.73 29.41
C TRP A 16 -4.41 41.36 29.86
N ARG A 17 -5.71 41.28 30.20
CA ARG A 17 -6.37 40.00 30.49
C ARG A 17 -6.37 39.04 29.30
N LEU A 18 -6.56 39.53 28.08
CA LEU A 18 -6.51 38.71 26.86
C LEU A 18 -5.10 38.19 26.56
N LEU A 19 -4.08 39.03 26.73
CA LEU A 19 -2.67 38.64 26.54
C LEU A 19 -2.24 37.59 27.57
N VAL A 20 -2.66 37.73 28.83
CA VAL A 20 -2.39 36.74 29.87
C VAL A 20 -3.10 35.41 29.55
N LEU A 21 -4.37 35.43 29.14
CA LEU A 21 -5.10 34.23 28.70
C LEU A 21 -4.43 33.51 27.53
N CYS A 22 -3.93 34.24 26.52
CA CYS A 22 -3.21 33.65 25.40
C CYS A 22 -1.86 33.05 25.79
N ALA A 23 -1.13 33.67 26.74
CA ALA A 23 0.14 33.11 27.22
C ALA A 23 -0.09 31.81 28.02
N PHE A 24 -1.15 31.75 28.81
CA PHE A 24 -1.52 30.53 29.54
C PHE A 24 -1.98 29.39 28.61
N SER A 25 -2.74 29.67 27.53
CA SER A 25 -3.13 28.63 26.57
C SER A 25 -1.95 28.07 25.78
N PHE A 26 -0.97 28.91 25.44
CA PHE A 26 0.25 28.46 24.76
C PHE A 26 1.14 27.61 25.68
N GLY A 27 1.30 28.01 26.95
CA GLY A 27 2.09 27.25 27.93
C GLY A 27 1.50 25.88 28.27
N ILE A 28 0.17 25.78 28.38
CA ILE A 28 -0.52 24.48 28.57
C ILE A 28 -0.38 23.61 27.32
N GLY A 29 -0.46 24.19 26.12
CA GLY A 29 -0.27 23.48 24.85
C GLY A 29 1.09 22.80 24.73
N MET A 30 2.18 23.47 25.15
CA MET A 30 3.54 22.89 25.10
C MET A 30 3.71 21.70 26.06
N LEU A 31 3.10 21.74 27.25
CA LEU A 31 3.16 20.63 28.21
C LEU A 31 2.40 19.37 27.74
N PHE A 32 1.38 19.54 26.89
CA PHE A 32 0.65 18.42 26.28
C PHE A 32 1.32 17.87 25.01
N THR A 33 2.12 18.68 24.30
CA THR A 33 2.84 18.21 23.11
C THR A 33 4.10 17.42 23.48
N ASP A 34 4.81 17.79 24.55
CA ASP A 34 6.00 17.06 25.00
C ASP A 34 5.69 15.72 25.67
N ARG A 35 4.46 15.53 26.19
CA ARG A 35 4.09 14.30 26.94
C ARG A 35 3.43 13.20 26.09
N PHE A 36 3.10 13.47 24.83
CA PHE A 36 2.47 12.48 23.93
C PHE A 36 3.45 11.84 22.95
N TRP A 37 4.74 12.16 23.05
CA TRP A 37 5.78 11.68 22.13
C TRP A 37 6.87 10.82 22.78
N THR A 38 6.59 10.27 23.96
CA THR A 38 7.31 9.08 24.44
C THR A 38 6.42 7.87 24.23
N ALA A 39 6.52 7.26 23.05
CA ALA A 39 5.90 5.96 22.77
C ALA A 39 6.52 4.89 23.69
N PRO A 40 5.73 3.94 24.24
CA PRO A 40 6.28 2.79 24.93
C PRO A 40 6.82 1.78 23.90
N ASP A 41 8.12 1.51 23.97
CA ASP A 41 8.82 0.50 23.19
C ASP A 41 8.41 -0.92 23.63
N THR A 42 7.53 -1.56 22.86
CA THR A 42 7.32 -3.02 22.94
C THR A 42 6.97 -3.59 21.56
N SER A 43 7.94 -3.61 20.64
CA SER A 43 8.01 -4.58 19.52
C SER A 43 9.35 -4.46 18.77
N SER A 44 10.47 -4.61 19.49
CA SER A 44 11.83 -4.45 18.97
C SER A 44 12.32 -5.58 18.05
N HIS A 45 11.53 -6.64 17.81
CA HIS A 45 12.00 -7.77 16.99
C HIS A 45 11.68 -7.64 15.49
N THR A 46 10.52 -7.10 15.11
CA THR A 46 10.11 -6.98 13.69
C THR A 46 10.75 -5.78 13.00
N MET A 47 11.01 -4.69 13.73
CA MET A 47 11.76 -3.56 13.19
C MET A 47 13.22 -3.90 12.93
N SER A 48 13.89 -4.68 13.81
CA SER A 48 15.32 -4.98 13.64
C SER A 48 15.70 -5.67 12.33
N GLN A 49 14.76 -6.40 11.69
CA GLN A 49 14.99 -7.02 10.39
C GLN A 49 14.82 -6.04 9.22
N ARG A 50 13.84 -5.14 9.31
CA ARG A 50 13.57 -4.11 8.29
C ARG A 50 14.68 -3.05 8.23
N TRP A 51 15.17 -2.60 9.38
CA TRP A 51 16.29 -1.67 9.47
C TRP A 51 17.61 -2.28 8.96
N ARG A 52 17.81 -3.59 9.11
CA ARG A 52 19.01 -4.27 8.57
C ARG A 52 18.99 -4.36 7.04
N GLN A 53 17.82 -4.59 6.45
CA GLN A 53 17.64 -4.65 5.00
C GLN A 53 17.71 -3.27 4.35
N GLU A 54 17.24 -2.21 5.02
CA GLU A 54 17.42 -0.82 4.58
C GLU A 54 18.87 -0.34 4.72
N GLN A 55 19.60 -0.78 5.74
CA GLN A 55 21.05 -0.50 5.87
C GLN A 55 21.88 -1.19 4.79
N GLU A 56 21.56 -2.42 4.38
CA GLU A 56 22.25 -3.06 3.26
C GLU A 56 21.99 -2.36 1.91
N LEU A 57 20.79 -1.81 1.70
CA LEU A 57 20.48 -1.05 0.48
C LEU A 57 21.07 0.38 0.49
N GLN A 58 21.20 1.01 1.66
CA GLN A 58 21.87 2.31 1.80
C GLN A 58 23.39 2.18 1.68
N LEU A 59 24.01 1.14 2.25
CA LEU A 59 25.45 0.87 2.12
C LEU A 59 25.90 0.57 0.67
N VAL A 60 24.98 0.12 -0.19
CA VAL A 60 25.26 -0.12 -1.62
C VAL A 60 25.07 1.15 -2.47
N SER A 61 24.39 2.18 -1.96
CA SER A 61 24.11 3.44 -2.68
C SER A 61 25.17 4.53 -2.42
N GLU A 62 25.94 4.43 -1.35
CA GLU A 62 26.75 5.54 -0.83
C GLU A 62 28.16 5.69 -1.45
N ASP A 63 28.48 4.96 -2.53
CA ASP A 63 29.85 4.94 -3.08
C ASP A 63 30.00 5.55 -4.49
N CYS A 64 29.11 6.48 -4.86
CA CYS A 64 29.27 7.21 -6.12
C CYS A 64 29.01 8.72 -5.96
N ASN A 65 29.82 9.37 -5.13
CA ASN A 65 30.00 10.82 -5.20
C ASN A 65 31.40 11.22 -4.76
N THR A 66 32.35 11.30 -5.71
CA THR A 66 33.54 12.13 -5.52
C THR A 66 33.95 12.81 -6.82
N LYS A 67 34.24 14.11 -6.66
CA LYS A 67 34.52 15.10 -7.70
C LYS A 67 35.69 14.69 -8.59
N ARG A 68 35.57 15.08 -9.87
CA ARG A 68 36.63 14.98 -10.89
C ARG A 68 37.87 15.78 -10.46
N HIS A 69 39.02 15.11 -10.48
CA HIS A 69 40.28 15.71 -10.96
C HIS A 69 41.15 14.58 -11.52
N GLY A 70 41.78 14.85 -12.67
CA GLY A 70 42.36 13.82 -13.54
C GLY A 70 43.60 13.14 -13.00
N GLU A 71 43.76 11.88 -13.41
CA GLU A 71 45.01 11.14 -13.59
C GLU A 71 44.65 9.82 -14.31
N ASP A 72 45.59 9.28 -15.09
CA ASP A 72 45.44 8.09 -15.94
C ASP A 72 44.72 6.95 -15.20
N LYS A 73 43.50 6.62 -15.63
CA LYS A 73 42.70 5.57 -15.01
C LYS A 73 43.26 4.22 -15.43
N ASP A 74 43.69 3.45 -14.45
CA ASP A 74 44.05 2.04 -14.59
C ASP A 74 42.83 1.22 -15.04
N ILE A 75 42.66 1.12 -16.37
CA ILE A 75 41.58 0.40 -17.04
C ILE A 75 41.54 -1.06 -16.58
N MET A 76 42.70 -1.67 -16.28
CA MET A 76 42.77 -3.05 -15.84
C MET A 76 42.21 -3.22 -14.42
N GLY A 77 42.50 -2.29 -13.51
CA GLY A 77 41.94 -2.28 -12.16
C GLY A 77 40.42 -2.06 -12.10
N GLU A 78 39.86 -1.30 -13.05
CA GLU A 78 38.40 -1.10 -13.17
C GLU A 78 37.71 -2.35 -13.75
N VAL A 79 38.35 -3.03 -14.71
CA VAL A 79 37.87 -4.30 -15.27
C VAL A 79 37.91 -5.43 -14.23
N THR A 80 38.94 -5.52 -13.38
CA THR A 80 38.97 -6.54 -12.32
C THR A 80 37.86 -6.31 -11.28
N LYS A 81 37.60 -5.05 -10.89
CA LYS A 81 36.50 -4.71 -9.98
C LYS A 81 35.12 -5.07 -10.54
N THR A 82 34.90 -4.83 -11.83
CA THR A 82 33.62 -5.22 -12.47
C THR A 82 33.46 -6.73 -12.52
N HIS A 83 34.53 -7.48 -12.78
CA HIS A 83 34.50 -8.94 -12.78
C HIS A 83 34.21 -9.51 -11.38
N GLU A 84 34.80 -8.95 -10.34
CA GLU A 84 34.51 -9.32 -8.94
C GLU A 84 33.05 -9.05 -8.56
N ALA A 85 32.49 -7.91 -8.97
CA ALA A 85 31.08 -7.58 -8.73
C ALA A 85 30.14 -8.56 -9.44
N ILE A 86 30.43 -8.91 -10.70
CA ILE A 86 29.64 -9.89 -11.47
C ILE A 86 29.70 -11.26 -10.79
N GLN A 87 30.89 -11.71 -10.40
CA GLN A 87 31.07 -12.99 -9.73
C GLN A 87 30.34 -13.05 -8.37
N SER A 88 30.36 -11.94 -7.62
CA SER A 88 29.61 -11.81 -6.37
C SER A 88 28.10 -11.93 -6.61
N LEU A 89 27.59 -11.30 -7.67
CA LEU A 89 26.17 -11.36 -8.02
C LEU A 89 25.76 -12.78 -8.45
N ASP A 90 26.56 -13.45 -9.28
CA ASP A 90 26.32 -14.83 -9.71
C ASP A 90 26.29 -15.80 -8.52
N LYS A 91 27.15 -15.57 -7.52
CA LYS A 91 27.13 -16.32 -6.27
C LYS A 91 25.84 -16.07 -5.50
N SER A 92 25.39 -14.82 -5.38
CA SER A 92 24.12 -14.47 -4.72
C SER A 92 22.91 -15.07 -5.43
N ILE A 93 22.90 -15.05 -6.77
CA ILE A 93 21.84 -15.69 -7.57
C ILE A 93 21.83 -17.20 -7.31
N SER A 94 23.00 -17.84 -7.33
CA SER A 94 23.12 -19.28 -7.07
C SER A 94 22.66 -19.64 -5.66
N THR A 95 23.00 -18.84 -4.64
CA THR A 95 22.54 -19.06 -3.27
C THR A 95 21.03 -18.90 -3.14
N LEU A 96 20.43 -17.89 -3.78
CA LEU A 96 18.99 -17.67 -3.77
C LEU A 96 18.25 -18.76 -4.54
N GLN A 97 18.79 -19.22 -5.66
CA GLN A 97 18.24 -20.35 -6.43
C GLN A 97 18.29 -21.65 -5.61
N MET A 98 19.40 -21.91 -4.90
CA MET A 98 19.52 -23.05 -3.99
C MET A 98 18.51 -22.94 -2.83
N GLU A 99 18.35 -21.76 -2.23
CA GLU A 99 17.38 -21.54 -1.15
C GLU A 99 15.94 -21.71 -1.64
N LEU A 100 15.61 -21.22 -2.84
CA LEU A 100 14.31 -21.42 -3.48
C LEU A 100 14.05 -22.90 -3.79
N ALA A 101 15.05 -23.63 -4.31
CA ALA A 101 14.94 -25.05 -4.57
C ALA A 101 14.76 -25.85 -3.27
N ALA A 102 15.52 -25.52 -2.23
CA ALA A 102 15.37 -26.11 -0.91
C ALA A 102 13.97 -25.87 -0.35
N LYS A 103 13.50 -24.61 -0.30
CA LYS A 103 12.15 -24.26 0.17
C LYS A 103 11.03 -24.95 -0.61
N ARG A 104 11.16 -25.07 -1.94
CA ARG A 104 10.24 -25.85 -2.78
C ARG A 104 10.26 -27.33 -2.41
N SER A 105 11.43 -27.92 -2.21
CA SER A 105 11.54 -29.34 -1.82
C SER A 105 10.92 -29.62 -0.45
N THR A 106 11.09 -28.71 0.53
CA THR A 106 10.46 -28.83 1.86
C THR A 106 8.94 -28.72 1.75
N LEU A 107 8.46 -27.84 0.87
CA LEU A 107 7.04 -27.67 0.60
C LEU A 107 6.44 -28.92 -0.07
N GLU A 108 7.15 -29.58 -0.99
CA GLU A 108 6.74 -30.86 -1.59
C GLU A 108 6.78 -32.04 -0.59
N LEU A 109 7.74 -32.05 0.34
CA LEU A 109 7.80 -33.04 1.42
C LEU A 109 6.66 -32.87 2.45
N LEU A 110 6.26 -31.62 2.72
CA LEU A 110 5.08 -31.30 3.54
C LEU A 110 3.77 -31.65 2.80
N ARG A 111 3.71 -31.50 1.47
CA ARG A 111 2.55 -31.90 0.65
C ARG A 111 2.31 -33.41 0.62
N SER A 112 3.36 -34.22 0.75
CA SER A 112 3.29 -35.69 0.73
C SER A 112 3.05 -36.32 2.10
N SER A 113 3.35 -35.60 3.19
CA SER A 113 3.14 -36.03 4.57
C SER A 113 1.88 -35.35 5.13
N GLY A 114 0.70 -35.93 4.87
CA GLY A 114 -0.62 -35.34 5.13
C GLY A 114 -0.92 -34.89 6.57
N SER A 115 -0.31 -33.78 7.00
CA SER A 115 -0.52 -33.10 8.28
C SER A 115 -0.93 -31.65 8.01
N PRO A 116 -1.92 -31.10 8.73
CA PRO A 116 -2.55 -29.83 8.37
C PRO A 116 -1.64 -28.67 8.78
N VAL A 117 -0.74 -28.28 7.87
CA VAL A 117 -0.16 -26.95 7.87
C VAL A 117 -1.27 -25.98 7.48
N THR A 118 -1.46 -24.97 8.33
CA THR A 118 -2.39 -23.83 8.19
C THR A 118 -2.77 -23.57 6.73
N SER A 119 -4.06 -23.76 6.47
CA SER A 119 -4.88 -23.53 5.28
C SER A 119 -4.37 -22.51 4.25
N GLU A 120 -3.21 -22.73 3.63
CA GLU A 120 -3.08 -22.36 2.22
C GLU A 120 -3.87 -23.41 1.46
N THR A 121 -5.14 -23.09 1.25
CA THR A 121 -6.08 -23.86 0.44
C THR A 121 -5.38 -24.28 -0.85
N ASN A 122 -4.97 -25.56 -0.92
CA ASN A 122 -4.75 -26.30 -2.18
C ASN A 122 -6.09 -26.48 -2.91
N GLN A 123 -6.94 -25.45 -2.89
CA GLN A 123 -8.06 -25.34 -3.80
C GLN A 123 -7.47 -24.87 -5.12
N PRO A 124 -7.85 -25.50 -6.25
CA PRO A 124 -7.47 -24.97 -7.55
C PRO A 124 -7.92 -23.51 -7.62
N ARG A 125 -6.98 -22.62 -7.96
CA ARG A 125 -7.27 -21.19 -8.11
C ARG A 125 -8.41 -21.00 -9.10
N LYS A 126 -9.26 -20.00 -8.85
CA LYS A 126 -10.39 -19.71 -9.73
C LYS A 126 -9.87 -19.24 -11.08
N LYS A 127 -10.26 -19.90 -12.16
CA LYS A 127 -9.89 -19.48 -13.52
C LYS A 127 -10.63 -18.20 -13.88
N ALA A 128 -9.90 -17.19 -14.33
CA ALA A 128 -10.44 -15.94 -14.84
C ALA A 128 -9.72 -15.58 -16.16
N PHE A 129 -10.33 -14.71 -16.96
CA PHE A 129 -9.69 -14.11 -18.13
C PHE A 129 -8.98 -12.82 -17.73
N VAL A 130 -9.67 -11.93 -17.01
CA VAL A 130 -9.11 -10.67 -16.50
C VAL A 130 -9.56 -10.44 -15.07
N VAL A 131 -8.65 -10.01 -14.21
CA VAL A 131 -8.95 -9.50 -12.87
C VAL A 131 -8.67 -8.00 -12.82
N ILE A 132 -9.69 -7.21 -12.52
CA ILE A 132 -9.64 -5.76 -12.44
C ILE A 132 -9.83 -5.35 -10.98
N GLY A 133 -8.78 -4.78 -10.39
CA GLY A 133 -8.81 -4.18 -9.06
C GLY A 133 -9.00 -2.67 -9.15
N VAL A 134 -10.13 -2.17 -8.68
CA VAL A 134 -10.39 -0.74 -8.56
C VAL A 134 -9.88 -0.25 -7.21
N ASN A 135 -8.80 0.52 -7.20
CA ASN A 135 -8.20 1.09 -6.01
C ASN A 135 -9.10 2.16 -5.40
N THR A 136 -9.50 1.98 -4.13
CA THR A 136 -10.42 2.89 -3.43
C THR A 136 -10.10 3.00 -1.96
N ALA A 137 -10.56 4.06 -1.29
CA ALA A 137 -10.33 4.31 0.13
C ALA A 137 -11.65 4.40 0.93
N PHE A 138 -11.55 4.42 2.26
CA PHE A 138 -12.72 4.59 3.16
C PHE A 138 -13.56 5.83 2.83
N SER A 139 -12.90 6.95 2.50
CA SER A 139 -13.56 8.21 2.15
C SER A 139 -14.22 8.22 0.76
N SER A 140 -13.90 7.27 -0.10
CA SER A 140 -14.29 7.28 -1.52
C SER A 140 -15.67 6.67 -1.81
N ARG A 141 -16.59 6.65 -0.84
CA ARG A 141 -17.93 6.05 -1.01
C ARG A 141 -18.65 6.56 -2.26
N LYS A 142 -18.71 7.88 -2.43
CA LYS A 142 -19.37 8.51 -3.59
C LYS A 142 -18.74 8.13 -4.93
N ARG A 143 -17.42 7.91 -4.95
CA ARG A 143 -16.70 7.48 -6.16
C ARG A 143 -17.05 6.04 -6.52
N ARG A 144 -17.09 5.14 -5.53
CA ARG A 144 -17.55 3.75 -5.76
C ARG A 144 -18.97 3.70 -6.30
N ASP A 145 -19.88 4.48 -5.71
CA ASP A 145 -21.27 4.56 -6.17
C ASP A 145 -21.33 5.07 -7.62
N SER A 146 -20.54 6.09 -7.97
CA SER A 146 -20.41 6.56 -9.36
C SER A 146 -19.87 5.49 -10.31
N VAL A 147 -18.85 4.72 -9.93
CA VAL A 147 -18.30 3.62 -10.73
C VAL A 147 -19.36 2.53 -10.98
N ARG A 148 -20.13 2.18 -9.94
CA ARG A 148 -21.25 1.23 -10.00
C ARG A 148 -22.39 1.72 -10.90
N GLU A 149 -22.66 3.01 -10.91
CA GLU A 149 -23.72 3.62 -11.74
C GLU A 149 -23.31 3.75 -13.22
N THR A 150 -22.01 3.83 -13.50
CA THR A 150 -21.49 4.12 -14.84
C THR A 150 -21.11 2.84 -15.61
N TRP A 151 -20.08 2.13 -15.17
CA TRP A 151 -19.46 1.08 -15.98
C TRP A 151 -19.29 -0.26 -15.28
N MET A 152 -19.33 -0.31 -13.95
CA MET A 152 -19.21 -1.56 -13.19
C MET A 152 -20.58 -2.21 -12.99
N PRO A 153 -20.85 -3.40 -13.57
CA PRO A 153 -22.11 -4.10 -13.34
C PRO A 153 -22.28 -4.47 -11.86
N GLN A 154 -23.53 -4.56 -11.41
CA GLN A 154 -23.87 -4.84 -10.02
C GLN A 154 -24.70 -6.13 -9.89
N GLY A 155 -24.64 -6.76 -8.71
CA GLY A 155 -25.45 -7.92 -8.36
C GLY A 155 -25.30 -9.08 -9.35
N GLU A 156 -26.43 -9.63 -9.82
CA GLU A 156 -26.45 -10.78 -10.74
C GLU A 156 -25.66 -10.52 -12.04
N LYS A 157 -25.64 -9.30 -12.55
CA LYS A 157 -24.89 -8.97 -13.78
C LYS A 157 -23.38 -9.08 -13.56
N LEU A 158 -22.90 -8.73 -12.37
CA LEU A 158 -21.49 -8.90 -12.00
C LEU A 158 -21.14 -10.39 -11.90
N GLN A 159 -22.01 -11.18 -11.29
CA GLN A 159 -21.82 -12.62 -11.18
C GLN A 159 -21.83 -13.30 -12.55
N GLN A 160 -22.77 -12.97 -13.43
CA GLN A 160 -22.81 -13.48 -14.80
C GLN A 160 -21.54 -13.09 -15.59
N LEU A 161 -21.01 -11.89 -15.37
CA LEU A 161 -19.78 -11.44 -16.01
C LEU A 161 -18.57 -12.30 -15.56
N GLU A 162 -18.50 -12.62 -14.27
CA GLU A 162 -17.45 -13.48 -13.71
C GLU A 162 -17.58 -14.92 -14.21
N GLU A 163 -18.78 -15.50 -14.22
CA GLU A 163 -19.00 -16.89 -14.60
C GLU A 163 -18.90 -17.12 -16.12
N GLN A 164 -19.49 -16.23 -16.93
CA GLN A 164 -19.58 -16.42 -18.38
C GLN A 164 -18.34 -15.92 -19.12
N LYS A 165 -17.83 -14.75 -18.75
CA LYS A 165 -16.68 -14.13 -19.42
C LYS A 165 -15.37 -14.35 -18.67
N GLY A 166 -15.41 -14.75 -17.41
CA GLY A 166 -14.22 -14.82 -16.57
C GLY A 166 -13.66 -13.44 -16.22
N ILE A 167 -14.47 -12.38 -16.29
CA ILE A 167 -14.00 -11.03 -15.97
C ILE A 167 -14.40 -10.71 -14.53
N VAL A 168 -13.41 -10.59 -13.66
CA VAL A 168 -13.57 -10.28 -12.24
C VAL A 168 -13.30 -8.81 -12.03
N ILE A 169 -14.25 -8.08 -11.47
CA ILE A 169 -14.09 -6.66 -11.10
C ILE A 169 -14.37 -6.54 -9.61
N ARG A 170 -13.44 -5.98 -8.84
CA ARG A 170 -13.57 -5.77 -7.40
C ARG A 170 -12.97 -4.45 -6.94
N PHE A 171 -13.60 -3.81 -5.97
CA PHE A 171 -13.04 -2.68 -5.23
C PHE A 171 -11.98 -3.16 -4.24
N THR A 172 -10.74 -2.73 -4.42
CA THR A 172 -9.61 -3.11 -3.58
C THR A 172 -9.47 -2.15 -2.41
N ILE A 173 -9.63 -2.69 -1.21
CA ILE A 173 -9.61 -1.90 0.02
C ILE A 173 -8.94 -2.71 1.13
N GLY A 174 -8.05 -2.08 1.88
CA GLY A 174 -7.47 -2.63 3.08
C GLY A 174 -8.40 -2.50 4.29
N HIS A 175 -7.79 -2.58 5.47
CA HIS A 175 -8.45 -2.40 6.76
C HIS A 175 -7.89 -1.16 7.46
N SER A 176 -8.62 -0.64 8.44
CA SER A 176 -8.08 0.47 9.23
C SER A 176 -6.95 0.00 10.16
N ALA A 177 -6.17 0.95 10.68
CA ALA A 177 -5.11 0.66 11.65
C ALA A 177 -5.66 0.13 12.99
N THR A 178 -6.92 0.42 13.30
CA THR A 178 -7.55 0.03 14.57
C THR A 178 -8.56 -1.08 14.32
N SER A 179 -8.39 -2.23 14.97
CA SER A 179 -9.37 -3.30 14.87
C SER A 179 -10.77 -2.83 15.31
N ASN A 180 -11.81 -3.28 14.60
CA ASN A 180 -13.21 -2.92 14.83
C ASN A 180 -13.55 -1.43 14.70
N SER A 181 -12.84 -0.68 13.85
CA SER A 181 -13.17 0.72 13.60
C SER A 181 -14.56 0.91 12.98
N ILE A 182 -15.12 2.11 13.14
CA ILE A 182 -16.38 2.50 12.48
C ILE A 182 -16.24 2.45 10.95
N LEU A 183 -15.05 2.75 10.43
CA LEU A 183 -14.76 2.72 9.00
C LEU A 183 -14.80 1.30 8.44
N ASP A 184 -14.22 0.33 9.16
CA ASP A 184 -14.27 -1.07 8.75
C ASP A 184 -15.70 -1.60 8.74
N LYS A 185 -16.49 -1.28 9.78
CA LYS A 185 -17.92 -1.64 9.85
C LYS A 185 -18.74 -1.03 8.73
N ALA A 186 -18.43 0.21 8.33
CA ALA A 186 -19.10 0.84 7.20
C ALA A 186 -18.82 0.09 5.89
N ILE A 187 -17.58 -0.35 5.69
CA ILE A 187 -17.22 -1.19 4.53
C ILE A 187 -17.87 -2.57 4.62
N ASP A 188 -17.88 -3.23 5.78
CA ASP A 188 -18.55 -4.53 5.95
C ASP A 188 -20.04 -4.44 5.62
N SER A 189 -20.70 -3.33 6.03
CA SER A 189 -22.11 -3.11 5.71
C SER A 189 -22.35 -2.86 4.22
N GLU A 190 -21.39 -2.29 3.51
CA GLU A 190 -21.46 -2.06 2.07
C GLU A 190 -21.16 -3.33 1.28
N ASP A 191 -20.16 -4.10 1.71
CA ASP A 191 -19.81 -5.39 1.12
C ASP A 191 -20.93 -6.42 1.31
N ALA A 192 -21.63 -6.38 2.44
CA ALA A 192 -22.84 -7.20 2.65
C ALA A 192 -23.98 -6.86 1.69
N GLN A 193 -23.99 -5.68 1.08
CA GLN A 193 -25.02 -5.26 0.12
C GLN A 193 -24.61 -5.55 -1.32
N HIS A 194 -23.35 -5.28 -1.68
CA HIS A 194 -22.89 -5.30 -3.07
C HIS A 194 -22.00 -6.51 -3.42
N HIS A 195 -21.34 -7.13 -2.43
CA HIS A 195 -20.41 -8.26 -2.59
C HIS A 195 -19.33 -8.03 -3.65
N ASP A 196 -18.85 -6.80 -3.75
CA ASP A 196 -17.95 -6.34 -4.81
C ASP A 196 -16.58 -5.88 -4.30
N PHE A 197 -16.25 -6.12 -3.02
CA PHE A 197 -14.94 -5.79 -2.48
C PHE A 197 -13.94 -6.95 -2.55
N LEU A 198 -12.67 -6.57 -2.65
CA LEU A 198 -11.52 -7.40 -2.33
C LEU A 198 -10.80 -6.79 -1.13
N ARG A 199 -10.98 -7.43 0.03
CA ARG A 199 -10.32 -7.05 1.29
C ARG A 199 -8.84 -7.45 1.21
N LEU A 200 -7.97 -6.48 1.41
CA LEU A 200 -6.52 -6.67 1.43
C LEU A 200 -6.00 -6.67 2.88
N ASP A 201 -4.98 -7.49 3.14
CA ASP A 201 -4.20 -7.44 4.39
C ASP A 201 -3.22 -6.25 4.30
N HIS A 202 -3.79 -5.05 4.42
CA HIS A 202 -3.10 -3.78 4.27
C HIS A 202 -3.77 -2.75 5.17
N VAL A 203 -2.98 -2.04 5.97
CA VAL A 203 -3.47 -0.90 6.74
C VAL A 203 -3.65 0.29 5.82
N GLU A 204 -4.89 0.69 5.56
CA GLU A 204 -5.21 1.89 4.79
C GLU A 204 -4.70 3.14 5.54
N GLY A 205 -3.73 3.82 4.94
CA GLY A 205 -3.06 4.98 5.52
C GLY A 205 -2.43 5.88 4.46
N TYR A 206 -1.96 7.05 4.90
CA TYR A 206 -1.61 8.18 4.02
C TYR A 206 -0.38 7.95 3.10
N HIS A 207 0.41 6.88 3.30
CA HIS A 207 1.71 6.72 2.64
C HIS A 207 2.04 5.31 2.11
N GLU A 208 1.07 4.60 1.53
CA GLU A 208 1.30 3.22 1.08
C GLU A 208 0.67 2.87 -0.29
N LEU A 209 0.46 3.82 -1.21
CA LEU A 209 -0.14 3.55 -2.53
C LEU A 209 0.59 2.45 -3.33
N SER A 210 1.93 2.47 -3.33
CA SER A 210 2.74 1.42 -3.96
C SER A 210 2.64 0.08 -3.24
N ALA A 211 2.54 0.09 -1.90
CA ALA A 211 2.38 -1.13 -1.11
C ALA A 211 1.00 -1.76 -1.33
N LYS A 212 -0.07 -0.96 -1.38
CA LYS A 212 -1.41 -1.43 -1.73
C LYS A 212 -1.46 -2.08 -3.11
N THR A 213 -0.78 -1.48 -4.09
CA THR A 213 -0.68 -2.05 -5.44
C THR A 213 0.04 -3.40 -5.42
N LYS A 214 1.17 -3.50 -4.71
CA LYS A 214 1.90 -4.76 -4.54
C LYS A 214 1.03 -5.84 -3.88
N ILE A 215 0.34 -5.47 -2.80
CA ILE A 215 -0.51 -6.38 -2.03
C ILE A 215 -1.67 -6.86 -2.91
N PHE A 216 -2.33 -5.95 -3.63
CA PHE A 216 -3.38 -6.28 -4.60
C PHE A 216 -2.94 -7.37 -5.58
N PHE A 217 -1.81 -7.17 -6.29
CA PHE A 217 -1.35 -8.17 -7.26
C PHE A 217 -0.96 -9.48 -6.59
N SER A 218 -0.30 -9.46 -5.42
CA SER A 218 0.04 -10.68 -4.69
C SER A 218 -1.20 -11.48 -4.26
N THR A 219 -2.23 -10.79 -3.76
CA THR A 219 -3.50 -11.41 -3.35
C THR A 219 -4.27 -11.91 -4.57
N ALA A 220 -4.34 -11.13 -5.65
CA ALA A 220 -5.07 -11.48 -6.85
C ALA A 220 -4.50 -12.74 -7.52
N VAL A 221 -3.17 -12.84 -7.65
CA VAL A 221 -2.49 -14.03 -8.21
C VAL A 221 -2.61 -15.25 -7.29
N GLY A 222 -2.80 -15.02 -5.98
CA GLY A 222 -3.07 -16.09 -5.01
C GLY A 222 -4.47 -16.69 -5.16
N ILE A 223 -5.48 -15.86 -5.45
CA ILE A 223 -6.90 -16.26 -5.52
C ILE A 223 -7.30 -16.74 -6.92
N TRP A 224 -6.92 -15.99 -7.95
CA TRP A 224 -7.30 -16.23 -9.33
C TRP A 224 -6.09 -16.61 -10.17
N ASP A 225 -6.31 -17.49 -11.13
CA ASP A 225 -5.39 -17.79 -12.22
C ASP A 225 -5.96 -17.14 -13.48
N ALA A 226 -5.45 -15.94 -13.82
CA ALA A 226 -5.96 -15.08 -14.87
C ALA A 226 -4.89 -14.71 -15.89
N ASP A 227 -5.30 -14.48 -17.14
CA ASP A 227 -4.38 -14.08 -18.20
C ASP A 227 -3.89 -12.63 -18.01
N PHE A 228 -4.76 -11.76 -17.47
CA PHE A 228 -4.44 -10.36 -17.22
C PHE A 228 -4.89 -9.89 -15.83
N TYR A 229 -4.06 -9.07 -15.20
CA TYR A 229 -4.36 -8.38 -13.95
C TYR A 229 -4.23 -6.87 -14.19
N VAL A 230 -5.28 -6.12 -13.87
CA VAL A 230 -5.38 -4.68 -14.16
C VAL A 230 -5.67 -3.93 -12.86
N LYS A 231 -4.94 -2.84 -12.64
CA LYS A 231 -5.21 -1.87 -11.56
C LYS A 231 -5.85 -0.63 -12.17
N VAL A 232 -6.99 -0.18 -11.64
CA VAL A 232 -7.69 1.04 -12.05
C VAL A 232 -7.94 1.91 -10.81
N ASP A 233 -7.96 3.22 -10.94
CA ASP A 233 -8.28 4.13 -9.83
C ASP A 233 -9.77 4.55 -9.87
N ASP A 234 -10.32 4.95 -8.72
CA ASP A 234 -11.77 5.18 -8.54
C ASP A 234 -12.30 6.53 -9.06
N ASP A 235 -11.44 7.41 -9.58
CA ASP A 235 -11.81 8.65 -10.28
C ASP A 235 -11.82 8.53 -11.81
N VAL A 236 -11.67 7.32 -12.32
CA VAL A 236 -11.84 7.04 -13.74
C VAL A 236 -13.33 7.01 -14.09
N HIS A 237 -13.81 8.16 -14.57
CA HIS A 237 -15.21 8.36 -14.99
C HIS A 237 -15.43 8.09 -16.49
N GLU A 238 -14.37 8.08 -17.29
CA GLU A 238 -14.44 7.77 -18.72
C GLU A 238 -14.23 6.28 -18.97
N CYS A 239 -15.14 5.70 -19.74
CA CYS A 239 -15.41 4.27 -19.83
C CYS A 239 -14.21 3.45 -20.34
N LEU A 240 -13.38 2.96 -19.43
CA LEU A 240 -12.22 2.14 -19.76
C LEU A 240 -12.49 0.64 -20.04
N PRO A 241 -13.60 -0.02 -19.62
CA PRO A 241 -13.76 -1.44 -19.88
C PRO A 241 -14.72 -1.79 -21.02
N LEU A 242 -15.38 -0.84 -21.69
CA LEU A 242 -16.24 -1.16 -22.85
C LEU A 242 -15.52 -1.98 -23.94
N PRO A 243 -14.23 -1.73 -24.25
CA PRO A 243 -13.48 -2.61 -25.14
C PRO A 243 -13.25 -4.00 -24.53
N LEU A 244 -12.88 -4.10 -23.25
CA LEU A 244 -12.62 -5.36 -22.54
C LEU A 244 -13.88 -6.23 -22.34
N LEU A 245 -15.04 -5.62 -22.12
CA LEU A 245 -16.34 -6.30 -22.08
C LEU A 245 -16.77 -6.81 -23.46
N GLY A 246 -16.24 -6.24 -24.55
CA GLY A 246 -16.41 -6.70 -25.92
C GLY A 246 -15.38 -7.73 -26.38
N ILE A 247 -14.28 -7.92 -25.64
CA ILE A 247 -13.24 -8.90 -25.96
C ILE A 247 -13.77 -10.31 -25.62
N ASN A 248 -14.08 -11.07 -26.67
CA ASN A 248 -14.21 -12.51 -26.58
C ASN A 248 -12.81 -13.13 -26.43
N ARG A 249 -12.71 -14.28 -25.76
CA ARG A 249 -11.46 -15.06 -25.56
C ARG A 249 -10.64 -15.35 -26.83
N ASN A 250 -11.17 -15.05 -28.02
CA ASN A 250 -10.58 -15.36 -29.33
C ASN A 250 -10.11 -14.12 -30.12
N GLN A 251 -10.08 -12.90 -29.54
CA GLN A 251 -9.53 -11.72 -30.21
C GLN A 251 -8.24 -11.26 -29.55
N GLU A 252 -7.16 -11.19 -30.35
CA GLU A 252 -5.83 -10.72 -29.94
C GLU A 252 -5.88 -9.26 -29.46
N LEU A 253 -5.23 -9.02 -28.32
CA LEU A 253 -5.02 -7.70 -27.73
C LEU A 253 -4.00 -6.91 -28.57
N ILE A 254 -4.46 -5.88 -29.27
CA ILE A 254 -3.61 -4.76 -29.68
C ILE A 254 -3.74 -3.69 -28.60
N LEU A 255 -2.79 -3.68 -27.66
CA LEU A 255 -2.57 -2.56 -26.76
C LEU A 255 -1.92 -1.42 -27.56
N ALA A 256 -2.66 -0.33 -27.77
CA ALA A 256 -2.07 0.93 -28.22
C ALA A 256 -1.44 1.65 -27.01
N ALA A 257 -0.19 2.08 -27.23
CA ALA A 257 0.69 2.77 -26.29
C ALA A 257 0.15 4.11 -25.76
#